data_AF-A0A5S4EJL8-F1
#
_entry.id   AF-A0A5S4EJL8-F1
#
_cell.length_a   1.000
_cell.length_b   1.000
_cell.length_c   1.000
_cell.angle_alpha   90.00
_cell.angle_beta   90.00
_cell.angle_gamma   90.00
#
_symmetry.space_group_name_H-M   'P 1'
#
loop_
_entity.id
_entity.type
_entity.pdbx_description
1 polymer ?
#
loop_
_entity_poly.entity_id
_entity_poly.type
_entity_poly.pdbx_seq_one_letter_code
_entity_poly.pdbx_strand_id
1 'polypeptide(L)'
;MLKAMGERLAAASLMAFTAVVTYEAPSRPGPALAYPSISEVLMQRLDKLRVITLCHGPASEFYYDGKTMTDYSPAENLIAVAAAPPTLDAALKAAFESAAIYFPFADAVLADTYRNIAEGQTNAFYIGLSKVVVGTVTDMLVYVNDAVFVQI
;
A
#
# COMPACT_ATOMS: atom_id res chain seq x y z
N MET A 1 -19.84 0.14 7.12
CA MET A 1 -18.53 0.56 7.68
C MET A 1 -17.46 0.54 6.60
N LEU A 2 -17.19 -0.62 5.98
CA LEU A 2 -16.21 -0.72 4.89
C LEU A 2 -16.42 0.28 3.74
N LYS A 3 -17.68 0.41 3.27
CA LYS A 3 -18.06 1.43 2.27
C LYS A 3 -17.74 2.85 2.72
N ALA A 4 -18.15 3.23 3.93
CA ALA A 4 -17.91 4.56 4.47
C ALA A 4 -16.40 4.86 4.64
N MET A 5 -15.60 3.87 5.03
CA MET A 5 -14.14 3.98 5.07
C MET A 5 -13.57 4.22 3.67
N GLY A 6 -13.93 3.39 2.69
CA GLY A 6 -13.45 3.51 1.32
C GLY A 6 -13.84 4.85 0.68
N GLU A 7 -15.08 5.32 0.89
CA GLU A 7 -15.54 6.64 0.42
C GLU A 7 -14.75 7.78 1.08
N ARG A 8 -14.39 7.66 2.37
CA ARG A 8 -13.59 8.66 3.08
C ARG A 8 -12.15 8.72 2.57
N LEU A 9 -11.53 7.57 2.28
CA LEU A 9 -10.19 7.49 1.70
C LEU A 9 -10.17 7.98 0.24
N ALA A 10 -11.20 7.65 -0.53
CA ALA A 10 -11.38 8.14 -1.90
C ALA A 10 -11.52 9.67 -1.95
N ALA A 11 -12.26 10.27 -1.02
CA ALA A 11 -12.49 11.70 -0.95
C ALA A 11 -11.29 12.52 -0.44
N ALA A 12 -10.27 11.89 0.14
CA ALA A 12 -9.11 12.60 0.68
C ALA A 12 -8.18 13.11 -0.45
N SER A 13 -8.05 14.43 -0.57
CA SER A 13 -7.12 15.05 -1.54
C SER A 13 -5.65 14.91 -1.15
N LEU A 14 -5.38 14.81 0.15
CA LEU A 14 -4.04 14.62 0.73
C LEU A 14 -4.12 13.50 1.76
N MET A 15 -3.16 12.58 1.73
CA MET A 15 -3.00 11.57 2.77
C MET A 15 -1.53 11.45 3.17
N ALA A 16 -1.30 11.38 4.48
CA ALA A 16 0.01 11.14 5.07
C ALA A 16 -0.15 10.06 6.13
N PHE A 17 0.60 8.96 6.01
CA PHE A 17 0.56 7.87 6.97
C PHE A 17 1.86 7.06 6.95
N THR A 18 2.05 6.30 8.02
CA THR A 18 3.12 5.31 8.13
C THR A 18 2.50 3.92 7.97
N ALA A 19 2.99 3.15 7.01
CA ALA A 19 2.61 1.75 6.85
C ALA A 19 3.68 0.87 7.52
N VAL A 20 3.26 0.00 8.44
CA VAL A 20 4.09 -1.07 8.97
C VAL A 20 3.74 -2.34 8.21
N VAL A 21 4.71 -2.90 7.52
CA VAL A 21 4.54 -4.02 6.59
C VAL A 21 5.40 -5.17 7.08
N THR A 22 4.94 -6.41 6.85
CA THR A 22 5.76 -7.61 7.05
C THR A 22 5.71 -8.45 5.78
N TYR A 23 6.87 -8.76 5.22
CA TYR A 23 6.99 -9.63 4.06
C TYR A 23 7.63 -10.97 4.45
N GLU A 24 7.12 -12.07 3.93
CA GLU A 24 7.69 -13.38 4.17
C GLU A 24 8.55 -13.82 2.99
N ALA A 25 9.78 -14.25 3.25
CA ALA A 25 10.63 -14.88 2.25
C ALA A 25 10.98 -16.33 2.65
N PRO A 26 11.09 -17.25 1.68
CA PRO A 26 11.51 -18.63 1.96
C PRO A 26 12.87 -18.68 2.66
N SER A 27 13.02 -19.61 3.60
CA SER A 27 14.29 -19.86 4.28
C SER A 27 14.79 -21.27 4.00
N ARG A 28 16.13 -21.47 4.08
CA ARG A 28 16.72 -22.82 3.87
C ARG A 28 16.21 -23.86 4.86
N PRO A 29 16.00 -23.56 6.17
CA PRO A 29 15.48 -24.53 7.12
C PRO A 29 13.99 -24.91 6.96
N GLY A 30 13.21 -24.19 6.15
CA GLY A 30 11.79 -24.50 5.88
C GLY A 30 10.83 -23.37 6.26
N PRO A 31 10.72 -22.95 7.54
CA PRO A 31 9.84 -21.86 7.95
C PRO A 31 10.19 -20.55 7.25
N ALA A 32 9.22 -19.76 6.80
CA ALA A 32 9.52 -18.46 6.18
C ALA A 32 10.15 -17.48 7.19
N LEU A 33 10.99 -16.57 6.69
CA LEU A 33 11.51 -15.44 7.46
C LEU A 33 10.60 -14.24 7.23
N ALA A 34 10.18 -13.60 8.32
CA ALA A 34 9.39 -12.38 8.30
C ALA A 34 10.31 -11.15 8.36
N TYR A 35 10.19 -10.29 7.37
CA TYR A 35 10.95 -9.05 7.23
C TYR A 35 10.02 -7.86 7.42
N PRO A 36 10.07 -7.18 8.58
CA PRO A 36 9.36 -5.93 8.76
C PRO A 36 9.97 -4.81 7.91
N SER A 37 9.11 -3.98 7.34
CA SER A 37 9.48 -2.69 6.77
C SER A 37 8.51 -1.61 7.23
N ILE A 38 9.00 -0.37 7.18
CA ILE A 38 8.21 0.81 7.48
C ILE A 38 8.23 1.69 6.23
N SER A 39 7.06 2.08 5.73
CA SER A 39 6.95 3.04 4.64
C SER A 39 6.30 4.32 5.11
N GLU A 40 6.97 5.45 4.90
CA GLU A 40 6.39 6.78 5.04
C GLU A 40 5.74 7.18 3.72
N VAL A 41 4.42 7.39 3.75
CA VAL A 41 3.62 7.62 2.54
C VAL A 41 3.08 9.03 2.56
N LEU A 42 3.34 9.78 1.50
CA LEU A 42 2.66 11.04 1.20
C LEU A 42 1.98 10.94 -0.16
N MET A 43 0.67 11.13 -0.18
CA MET A 43 -0.13 11.11 -1.39
C MET A 43 -0.85 12.45 -1.56
N GLN A 44 -0.85 12.95 -2.79
CA GLN A 44 -1.71 14.05 -3.21
C GLN A 44 -2.48 13.62 -4.46
N ARG A 45 -3.82 13.64 -4.39
CA ARG A 45 -4.67 13.35 -5.54
C ARG A 45 -4.56 14.48 -6.57
N LEU A 46 -4.62 14.17 -7.86
CA LEU A 46 -4.90 12.84 -8.44
C LEU A 46 -3.66 12.00 -8.74
N ASP A 47 -2.47 12.59 -8.67
CA ASP A 47 -1.34 12.12 -9.48
C ASP A 47 0.02 12.21 -8.79
N LYS A 48 0.08 12.42 -7.47
CA LYS A 48 1.35 12.47 -6.74
C LYS A 48 1.43 11.45 -5.62
N LEU A 49 2.55 10.75 -5.58
CA LEU A 49 2.89 9.82 -4.51
C LEU A 49 4.37 9.92 -4.19
N ARG A 50 4.70 9.96 -2.90
CA ARG A 50 6.03 9.70 -2.37
C ARG A 50 5.94 8.56 -1.38
N VAL A 51 6.83 7.59 -1.50
CA VAL A 51 7.01 6.50 -0.54
C VAL A 51 8.49 6.43 -0.18
N ILE A 52 8.81 6.57 1.11
CA ILE A 52 10.16 6.28 1.62
C ILE A 52 10.05 4.99 2.41
N THR A 53 10.76 3.94 1.98
CA THR A 53 10.72 2.63 2.63
C THR A 53 12.02 2.38 3.37
N LEU A 54 11.89 2.16 4.68
CA LEU A 54 12.93 1.70 5.58
C LEU A 54 12.76 0.19 5.78
N CYS A 55 13.82 -0.57 5.52
CA CYS A 55 13.85 -2.02 5.70
C CYS A 55 15.16 -2.42 6.40
N HIS A 56 15.57 -3.68 6.29
CA HIS A 56 16.83 -4.22 6.84
C HIS A 56 18.08 -3.86 6.02
N GLY A 57 17.99 -2.82 5.19
CA GLY A 57 19.06 -2.27 4.37
C GLY A 57 18.92 -0.76 4.25
N PRO A 58 19.63 -0.11 3.32
CA PRO A 58 19.42 1.29 3.02
C PRO A 58 17.96 1.61 2.67
N ALA A 59 17.56 2.87 2.90
CA ALA A 59 16.25 3.34 2.48
C ALA A 59 16.11 3.22 0.95
N SER A 60 14.89 2.99 0.48
CA SER A 60 14.51 3.19 -0.93
C SER A 60 13.40 4.23 -1.03
N GLU A 61 13.40 4.99 -2.11
CA GLU A 61 12.46 6.08 -2.32
C GLU A 61 11.75 5.95 -3.66
N PHE A 62 10.42 5.96 -3.64
CA PHE A 62 9.59 5.96 -4.82
C PHE A 62 8.83 7.28 -4.94
N TYR A 63 8.86 7.86 -6.14
CA TYR A 63 8.17 9.10 -6.48
C TYR A 63 7.32 8.92 -7.73
N TYR A 64 6.14 9.53 -7.73
CA TYR A 64 5.27 9.66 -8.89
C TYR A 64 4.71 11.09 -8.95
N ASP A 65 4.73 11.69 -10.14
CA ASP A 65 4.37 13.10 -10.36
C ASP A 65 3.26 13.32 -11.40
N GLY A 66 2.59 12.24 -11.83
CA GLY A 66 1.56 12.27 -12.86
C GLY A 66 2.07 12.05 -14.28
N LYS A 67 3.39 11.97 -14.47
CA LYS A 67 4.03 11.80 -15.78
C LYS A 67 5.15 10.78 -15.76
N THR A 68 5.87 10.70 -14.66
CA THR A 68 7.00 9.80 -14.46
C THR A 68 6.90 9.12 -13.11
N MET A 69 7.39 7.89 -13.06
CA MET A 69 7.72 7.20 -11.82
C MET A 69 9.24 7.15 -11.69
N THR A 70 9.71 7.41 -10.48
CA THR A 70 11.13 7.43 -10.14
C THR A 70 11.36 6.51 -8.96
N ASP A 71 12.31 5.60 -9.10
CA ASP A 71 12.86 4.80 -8.01
C ASP A 71 14.28 5.28 -7.74
N TYR A 72 14.55 5.63 -6.48
CA TYR A 72 15.82 6.18 -6.05
C TYR A 72 16.37 5.36 -4.88
N SER A 73 17.63 4.94 -5.03
CA SER A 73 18.41 4.25 -4.01
C SER A 73 19.51 5.19 -3.51
N PRO A 74 19.32 5.90 -2.38
CA PRO A 74 20.26 6.88 -1.87
C PRO A 74 21.66 6.32 -1.56
N ALA A 75 21.76 5.09 -1.05
CA ALA A 75 23.05 4.51 -0.66
C ALA A 75 23.97 4.26 -1.86
N GLU A 76 23.40 3.85 -2.98
CA GLU A 76 24.09 3.60 -4.24
C GLU A 76 24.15 4.86 -5.12
N ASN A 77 23.47 5.94 -4.71
CA ASN A 77 23.23 7.14 -5.50
C ASN A 77 22.74 6.81 -6.93
N LEU A 78 21.80 5.86 -7.02
CA LEU A 78 21.27 5.33 -8.27
C LEU A 78 19.81 5.74 -8.43
N ILE A 79 19.46 6.21 -9.63
CA ILE A 79 18.10 6.62 -9.98
C ILE A 79 17.63 5.88 -11.24
N ALA A 80 16.42 5.35 -11.19
CA ALA A 80 15.69 4.81 -12.33
C ALA A 80 14.44 5.66 -12.57
N VAL A 81 14.24 6.11 -13.81
CA VAL A 81 13.10 6.95 -14.20
C VAL A 81 12.40 6.32 -15.39
N ALA A 82 11.08 6.21 -15.31
CA ALA A 82 10.25 5.72 -16.39
C ALA A 82 9.03 6.63 -16.59
N ALA A 83 8.53 6.71 -17.83
CA ALA A 83 7.24 7.33 -18.10
C ALA A 83 6.14 6.54 -17.38
N ALA A 84 5.18 7.26 -16.80
CA ALA A 84 4.07 6.69 -16.06
C ALA A 84 2.73 7.21 -16.65
N PRO A 85 1.67 6.38 -16.62
CA PRO A 85 0.31 6.83 -16.90
C PRO A 85 -0.12 8.01 -16.02
N PRO A 86 -1.16 8.78 -16.41
CA PRO A 86 -1.56 10.01 -15.72
C PRO A 86 -2.40 9.78 -14.45
N THR A 87 -2.67 8.52 -14.08
CA THR A 87 -3.43 8.21 -12.86
C THR A 87 -2.58 7.37 -11.91
N LEU A 88 -2.75 7.60 -10.61
CA LEU A 88 -2.05 6.84 -9.58
C LEU A 88 -2.25 5.33 -9.71
N ASP A 89 -3.49 4.89 -9.92
CA ASP A 89 -3.86 3.48 -10.09
C ASP A 89 -3.09 2.83 -11.26
N ALA A 90 -3.03 3.50 -12.40
CA ALA A 90 -2.32 2.98 -13.57
C ALA A 90 -0.80 3.09 -13.43
N ALA A 91 -0.29 4.10 -12.71
CA ALA A 91 1.13 4.22 -12.39
C ALA A 91 1.61 3.12 -11.46
N LEU A 92 0.85 2.77 -10.41
CA LEU A 92 1.17 1.66 -9.52
C LEU A 92 1.13 0.31 -10.25
N LYS A 93 0.15 0.12 -11.15
CA LYS A 93 0.12 -1.06 -12.03
C LYS A 93 1.34 -1.12 -12.94
N ALA A 94 1.73 -0.01 -13.57
CA ALA A 94 2.90 0.05 -14.43
C ALA A 94 4.20 -0.23 -13.65
N ALA A 95 4.35 0.33 -12.45
CA ALA A 95 5.51 0.10 -11.58
C ALA A 95 5.65 -1.38 -11.21
N PHE A 96 4.53 -2.06 -10.93
CA PHE A 96 4.52 -3.50 -10.68
C PHE A 96 4.92 -4.30 -11.93
N GLU A 97 4.30 -4.01 -13.08
CA GLU A 97 4.55 -4.75 -14.33
C GLU A 97 5.97 -4.56 -14.86
N SER A 98 6.57 -3.38 -14.70
CA SER A 98 7.91 -3.07 -15.23
C SER A 98 9.05 -3.43 -14.29
N ALA A 99 8.82 -3.36 -12.97
CA ALA A 99 9.89 -3.40 -11.97
C ALA A 99 9.54 -4.19 -10.70
N ALA A 100 8.39 -4.88 -10.66
CA ALA A 100 7.88 -5.59 -9.48
C ALA A 100 7.76 -4.70 -8.22
N ILE A 101 7.60 -3.39 -8.41
CA ILE A 101 7.36 -2.46 -7.31
C ILE A 101 5.91 -2.61 -6.85
N TYR A 102 5.73 -3.06 -5.61
CA TYR A 102 4.44 -3.28 -4.99
C TYR A 102 4.43 -2.73 -3.57
N PHE A 103 3.32 -2.06 -3.22
CA PHE A 103 3.10 -1.52 -1.89
C PHE A 103 1.88 -2.19 -1.26
N PRO A 104 2.02 -2.92 -0.13
CA PRO A 104 0.87 -3.58 0.52
C PRO A 104 -0.23 -2.64 0.99
N PHE A 105 0.07 -1.36 1.16
CA PHE A 105 -0.91 -0.33 1.50
C PHE A 105 -1.63 0.28 0.28
N ALA A 106 -1.33 -0.17 -0.95
CA ALA A 106 -1.80 0.47 -2.18
C ALA A 106 -3.32 0.67 -2.21
N ASP A 107 -4.10 -0.31 -1.73
CA ASP A 107 -5.57 -0.26 -1.71
C ASP A 107 -6.11 0.97 -0.95
N ALA A 108 -5.38 1.47 0.04
CA ALA A 108 -5.77 2.66 0.80
C ALA A 108 -5.59 3.98 0.03
N VAL A 109 -4.77 4.00 -1.04
CA VAL A 109 -4.47 5.21 -1.81
C VAL A 109 -5.11 5.24 -3.21
N LEU A 110 -5.61 4.11 -3.70
CA LEU A 110 -6.30 4.03 -5.00
C LEU A 110 -7.52 4.95 -5.08
N ALA A 111 -7.94 5.29 -6.30
CA ALA A 111 -9.01 6.26 -6.54
C ALA A 111 -10.38 5.79 -6.02
N ASP A 112 -10.70 4.51 -6.20
CA ASP A 112 -11.93 3.89 -5.70
C ASP A 112 -11.61 2.74 -4.75
N THR A 113 -11.17 3.09 -3.54
CA THR A 113 -10.79 2.14 -2.49
C THR A 113 -11.91 1.13 -2.19
N TYR A 114 -13.18 1.57 -2.13
CA TYR A 114 -14.26 0.65 -1.80
C TYR A 114 -14.50 -0.35 -2.92
N ARG A 115 -14.56 0.08 -4.18
CA ARG A 115 -14.76 -0.85 -5.29
C ARG A 115 -13.64 -1.88 -5.36
N ASN A 116 -12.38 -1.45 -5.21
CA ASN A 116 -11.23 -2.36 -5.26
C ASN A 116 -11.24 -3.38 -4.12
N ILE A 117 -11.73 -3.01 -2.94
CA ILE A 117 -11.89 -3.92 -1.81
C ILE A 117 -13.11 -4.85 -1.96
N ALA A 118 -14.24 -4.31 -2.42
CA ALA A 118 -15.52 -5.03 -2.46
C ALA A 118 -15.70 -5.90 -3.71
N GLU A 119 -14.84 -5.75 -4.72
CA GLU A 119 -14.89 -6.55 -5.94
C GLU A 119 -14.67 -8.04 -5.65
N GLY A 120 -15.58 -8.88 -6.15
CA GLY A 120 -15.54 -10.33 -5.95
C GLY A 120 -15.78 -10.77 -4.50
N GLN A 121 -16.19 -9.86 -3.61
CA GLN A 121 -16.35 -10.17 -2.20
C GLN A 121 -17.47 -11.20 -1.98
N THR A 122 -17.11 -12.31 -1.34
CA THR A 122 -18.02 -13.43 -1.03
C THR A 122 -18.53 -13.35 0.41
N ASN A 123 -17.77 -12.75 1.31
CA ASN A 123 -18.16 -12.58 2.72
C ASN A 123 -17.58 -11.29 3.32
N ALA A 124 -18.27 -10.73 4.32
CA ALA A 124 -17.68 -9.81 5.29
C ALA A 124 -18.42 -9.88 6.62
N PHE A 125 -17.66 -9.71 7.69
CA PHE A 125 -18.22 -9.65 9.03
C PHE A 125 -17.40 -8.72 9.91
N TYR A 126 -18.07 -8.16 10.92
CA TYR A 126 -17.47 -7.34 11.95
C TYR A 126 -16.90 -8.24 13.04
N ILE A 127 -15.64 -8.03 13.43
CA ILE A 127 -14.99 -8.78 14.50
C ILE A 127 -15.30 -8.14 15.86
N GLY A 128 -15.21 -6.82 15.95
CA GLY A 128 -15.31 -6.09 17.22
C GLY A 128 -14.33 -4.92 17.30
N LEU A 129 -14.22 -4.35 18.50
CA LEU A 129 -13.30 -3.24 18.79
C LEU A 129 -11.93 -3.77 19.23
N SER A 130 -10.87 -3.30 18.57
CA SER A 130 -9.50 -3.43 19.05
C SER A 130 -9.06 -2.16 19.79
N LYS A 131 -8.24 -2.32 20.83
CA LYS A 131 -7.60 -1.21 21.58
C LYS A 131 -6.09 -1.17 21.40
N VAL A 132 -5.53 -2.05 20.57
CA VAL A 132 -4.08 -2.24 20.42
C VAL A 132 -3.54 -1.73 19.08
N VAL A 133 -4.42 -1.26 18.18
CA VAL A 133 -4.01 -0.67 16.89
C VAL A 133 -3.49 0.74 17.14
N VAL A 134 -2.19 0.85 17.36
CA VAL A 134 -1.47 2.15 17.54
C VAL A 134 -2.16 3.04 18.59
N GLY A 135 -2.65 2.44 19.67
CA GLY A 135 -3.33 3.14 20.76
C GLY A 135 -4.70 3.76 20.43
N THR A 136 -5.27 3.46 19.26
CA THR A 136 -6.60 3.94 18.84
C THR A 136 -7.63 2.81 18.97
N VAL A 137 -8.84 3.16 19.42
CA VAL A 137 -9.97 2.22 19.39
C VAL A 137 -10.41 2.07 17.94
N THR A 138 -10.26 0.87 17.39
CA THR A 138 -10.45 0.58 15.96
C THR A 138 -11.48 -0.51 15.78
N ASP A 139 -12.45 -0.26 14.91
CA ASP A 139 -13.37 -1.27 14.42
C ASP A 139 -12.62 -2.26 13.51
N MET A 140 -12.63 -3.53 13.89
CA MET A 140 -11.98 -4.59 13.14
C MET A 140 -13.01 -5.30 12.26
N LEU A 141 -12.72 -5.45 10.97
CA LEU A 141 -13.58 -6.12 10.00
C LEU A 141 -12.79 -7.17 9.23
N VAL A 142 -13.48 -8.22 8.78
CA VAL A 142 -12.96 -9.14 7.78
C VAL A 142 -13.75 -8.98 6.51
N TYR A 143 -13.06 -9.04 5.38
CA TYR A 143 -13.66 -9.33 4.08
C TYR A 143 -12.89 -10.46 3.37
N VAL A 144 -13.62 -11.21 2.56
CA VAL A 144 -13.09 -12.38 1.84
C VAL A 144 -13.56 -12.32 0.40
N ASN A 145 -12.66 -12.66 -0.53
CA ASN A 145 -12.99 -13.02 -1.90
C ASN A 145 -12.23 -14.30 -2.29
N ASP A 146 -12.27 -14.70 -3.55
CA ASP A 146 -11.62 -15.95 -4.02
C ASP A 146 -10.09 -15.89 -3.99
N ALA A 147 -9.49 -14.71 -3.83
CA ALA A 147 -8.04 -14.49 -3.86
C ALA A 147 -7.44 -14.16 -2.48
N VAL A 148 -8.18 -13.45 -1.61
CA VAL A 148 -7.66 -12.93 -0.34
C VAL A 148 -8.64 -13.12 0.82
N PHE A 149 -8.05 -13.28 2.00
CA PHE A 149 -8.72 -13.18 3.29
C PHE A 149 -8.08 -12.01 4.05
N VAL A 150 -8.81 -10.93 4.26
CA VAL A 150 -8.25 -9.68 4.77
C VAL A 150 -8.95 -9.26 6.06
N GLN A 151 -8.14 -8.90 7.05
CA GLN A 151 -8.58 -8.26 8.30
C GLN A 151 -8.10 -6.82 8.30
N ILE A 152 -9.01 -5.86 8.49
CA ILE A 152 -8.71 -4.41 8.56
C ILE A 152 -9.27 -3.78 9.81
#